data_AF-A0A932QQG5-F1
#
_entry.id   AF-A0A932QQG5-F1
#
_cell.length_a   1.000
_cell.length_b   1.000
_cell.length_c   1.000
_cell.angle_alpha   90.00
_cell.angle_beta   90.00
_cell.angle_gamma   90.00
#
_symmetry.space_group_name_H-M   'P 1'
#
loop_
_entity.id
_entity.type
_entity.pdbx_description
1 polymer ?
#
loop_
_entity_poly.entity_id
_entity_poly.type
_entity_poly.pdbx_seq_one_letter_code
_entity_poly.pdbx_strand_id
1 'polypeptide(L)'
;MKLQILNEVNDFLENLPENDAGKILAHLKSFEENLTEGLVIKALKGKIKEIIIKQYRIIFFTISEKIYVVDAFKKQSQKTPKRIIERAEKIYKNIK
;
A
#
# COMPACT_ATOMS: atom_id res chain seq x y z
N MET A 1 -11.75 9.34 -1.59
CA MET A 1 -10.63 9.71 -0.68
C MET A 1 -9.52 10.32 -1.52
N LYS A 2 -8.54 11.04 -0.94
CA LYS A 2 -7.36 11.49 -1.70
C LYS A 2 -6.21 10.50 -1.53
N LEU A 3 -5.70 9.96 -2.61
CA LEU A 3 -4.55 9.06 -2.60
C LEU A 3 -3.23 9.86 -2.55
N GLN A 4 -2.33 9.46 -1.67
CA GLN A 4 -0.97 9.99 -1.57
C GLN A 4 0.01 8.83 -1.58
N ILE A 5 0.77 8.71 -2.67
CA ILE A 5 1.78 7.67 -2.87
C ILE A 5 3.15 8.29 -2.55
N LEU A 6 3.92 7.64 -1.69
CA LEU A 6 5.29 8.05 -1.37
C LEU A 6 6.24 7.71 -2.52
N ASN A 7 7.32 8.49 -2.65
CA ASN A 7 8.28 8.35 -3.74
C ASN A 7 8.84 6.92 -3.85
N GLU A 8 9.14 6.28 -2.72
CA GLU A 8 9.70 4.93 -2.72
C GLU A 8 8.74 3.88 -3.31
N VAL A 9 7.44 4.16 -3.27
CA VAL A 9 6.42 3.32 -3.92
C VAL A 9 6.34 3.63 -5.41
N ASN A 10 6.49 4.89 -5.82
CA ASN A 10 6.60 5.23 -7.24
C ASN A 10 7.83 4.58 -7.86
N ASP A 11 8.99 4.67 -7.21
CA ASP A 11 10.22 4.01 -7.64
C ASP A 11 10.02 2.49 -7.78
N PHE A 12 9.30 1.88 -6.84
CA PHE A 12 8.94 0.47 -6.92
C PHE A 12 8.06 0.15 -8.14
N LEU A 13 7.04 0.98 -8.41
CA LEU A 13 6.12 0.79 -9.53
C LEU A 13 6.81 0.98 -10.89
N GLU A 14 7.71 1.95 -11.01
CA GLU A 14 8.49 2.21 -12.23
C GLU A 14 9.42 1.06 -12.60
N ASN A 15 9.87 0.29 -11.60
CA ASN A 15 10.73 -0.88 -11.79
C ASN A 15 9.96 -2.19 -12.02
N LEU A 16 8.62 -2.16 -12.07
CA LEU A 16 7.81 -3.34 -12.36
C LEU A 16 7.52 -3.49 -13.85
N PRO A 17 7.26 -4.73 -14.32
CA PRO A 17 6.65 -4.92 -15.63
C PRO A 17 5.34 -4.15 -15.75
N GLU A 18 5.12 -3.51 -16.90
CA GLU A 18 3.98 -2.61 -17.14
C GLU A 18 2.62 -3.22 -16.77
N ASN A 19 2.40 -4.50 -17.10
CA ASN A 19 1.16 -5.22 -16.77
C ASN A 19 0.95 -5.36 -15.24
N ASP A 20 2.02 -5.53 -14.47
CA ASP A 20 1.93 -5.63 -13.02
C ASP A 20 1.77 -4.25 -12.38
N ALA A 21 2.51 -3.24 -12.83
CA ALA A 21 2.35 -1.86 -12.38
C ALA A 21 0.93 -1.34 -12.66
N GLY A 22 0.43 -1.55 -13.89
CA GLY A 22 -0.92 -1.15 -14.31
C GLY A 22 -2.02 -1.78 -13.46
N LYS A 23 -1.86 -3.05 -13.06
CA LYS A 23 -2.81 -3.69 -12.13
C LYS A 23 -2.78 -3.05 -10.75
N ILE A 24 -1.60 -2.78 -10.21
CA ILE A 24 -1.49 -2.12 -8.89
C ILE A 24 -2.15 -0.73 -8.94
N LEU A 25 -1.84 0.06 -9.96
CA LEU A 25 -2.42 1.39 -10.17
C LEU A 25 -3.95 1.34 -10.32
N ALA A 26 -4.49 0.38 -11.06
CA ALA A 26 -5.93 0.19 -11.20
C ALA A 26 -6.60 -0.08 -9.85
N HIS A 27 -6.04 -0.98 -9.04
CA HIS A 27 -6.56 -1.25 -7.69
C HIS A 27 -6.45 -0.04 -6.75
N LEU A 28 -5.35 0.72 -6.82
CA LEU A 28 -5.17 1.94 -6.03
C LEU A 28 -6.17 3.02 -6.44
N LYS A 29 -6.47 3.16 -7.72
CA LYS A 29 -7.49 4.07 -8.23
C LYS A 29 -8.89 3.66 -7.77
N SER A 30 -9.25 2.38 -7.87
CA SER A 30 -10.50 1.87 -7.29
C SER A 30 -10.58 2.17 -5.79
N PHE A 31 -9.48 2.03 -5.07
CA PHE A 31 -9.44 2.34 -3.64
C PHE A 31 -9.64 3.83 -3.35
N GLU A 32 -9.06 4.71 -4.17
CA GLU A 32 -9.28 6.16 -4.10
C GLU A 32 -10.75 6.55 -4.31
N GLU A 33 -11.42 5.88 -5.25
CA GLU A 33 -12.83 6.02 -5.60
C GLU A 33 -13.79 5.34 -4.59
N ASN A 34 -13.27 4.80 -3.48
CA ASN A 34 -14.01 4.02 -2.47
C ASN A 34 -14.62 2.71 -3.02
N LEU A 35 -14.21 2.26 -4.19
CA LEU A 35 -14.59 0.98 -4.79
C LEU A 35 -13.72 -0.13 -4.20
N THR A 36 -14.09 -0.58 -3.01
CA THR A 36 -13.35 -1.61 -2.26
C THR A 36 -13.78 -3.04 -2.57
N GLU A 37 -14.84 -3.23 -3.35
CA GLU A 37 -15.27 -4.55 -3.80
C GLU A 37 -14.14 -5.25 -4.57
N GLY A 38 -13.76 -6.45 -4.12
CA GLY A 38 -12.65 -7.21 -4.69
C GLY A 38 -11.26 -6.81 -4.19
N LEU A 39 -11.10 -5.75 -3.38
CA LEU A 39 -9.83 -5.45 -2.72
C LEU A 39 -9.66 -6.34 -1.48
N VAL A 40 -8.59 -7.14 -1.49
CA VAL A 40 -8.23 -7.94 -0.32
C VAL A 40 -7.34 -7.09 0.60
N ILE A 41 -7.96 -6.51 1.62
CA ILE A 41 -7.28 -5.67 2.62
C ILE A 41 -7.05 -6.47 3.90
N LYS A 42 -5.83 -6.44 4.44
CA LYS A 42 -5.50 -7.05 5.74
C LYS A 42 -4.95 -6.03 6.72
N ALA A 43 -5.35 -6.15 7.97
CA ALA A 43 -4.74 -5.41 9.07
C ALA A 43 -3.37 -6.03 9.40
N LEU A 44 -2.35 -5.18 9.56
CA LEU A 44 -1.02 -5.60 9.99
C LEU A 44 -0.79 -5.25 11.45
N LYS A 45 -0.85 -3.95 11.78
CA LYS A 45 -0.64 -3.46 13.15
C LYS A 45 -1.23 -2.06 13.32
N GLY A 46 -2.07 -1.88 14.34
CA GLY A 46 -2.69 -0.58 14.61
C GLY A 46 -3.47 -0.05 13.41
N LYS A 47 -3.05 1.10 12.87
CA LYS A 47 -3.65 1.72 11.67
C LYS A 47 -3.02 1.25 10.36
N ILE A 48 -1.93 0.50 10.42
CA ILE A 48 -1.21 0.01 9.24
C ILE A 48 -1.93 -1.22 8.67
N LYS A 49 -2.24 -1.14 7.37
CA LYS A 49 -2.93 -2.17 6.60
C LYS A 49 -2.13 -2.49 5.34
N GLU A 50 -2.45 -3.61 4.71
CA GLU A 50 -1.95 -3.98 3.39
C GLU A 50 -3.08 -4.26 2.41
N ILE A 51 -2.89 -3.89 1.14
CA ILE A 51 -3.67 -4.39 0.01
C ILE A 51 -2.89 -5.54 -0.63
N ILE A 52 -3.58 -6.65 -0.88
CA ILE A 52 -3.03 -7.84 -1.51
C ILE A 52 -3.39 -7.83 -2.99
N ILE A 53 -2.38 -7.71 -3.86
CA ILE A 53 -2.57 -7.70 -5.32
C ILE A 53 -1.60 -8.72 -5.92
N LYS A 54 -2.11 -9.92 -6.28
CA LYS A 54 -1.26 -11.06 -6.69
C LYS A 54 -0.13 -11.31 -5.65
N GLN A 55 1.12 -11.34 -6.13
CA GLN A 55 2.34 -11.43 -5.31
C GLN A 55 2.74 -10.11 -4.62
N TYR A 56 2.10 -8.99 -4.93
CA TYR A 56 2.47 -7.67 -4.40
C TYR A 56 1.69 -7.36 -3.11
N ARG A 57 2.35 -6.63 -2.22
CA ARG A 57 1.80 -6.14 -0.97
C ARG A 57 2.02 -4.65 -0.93
N ILE A 58 0.91 -3.91 -0.84
CA ILE A 58 0.90 -2.45 -0.84
C ILE A 58 0.53 -2.00 0.57
N ILE A 59 1.45 -1.33 1.24
CA ILE A 59 1.31 -0.92 2.63
C ILE A 59 0.73 0.48 2.69
N PHE A 60 -0.32 0.64 3.49
CA PHE A 60 -1.00 1.91 3.61
C PHE A 60 -1.59 2.14 4.99
N PHE A 61 -1.98 3.39 5.23
CA PHE A 61 -2.87 3.77 6.32
C PHE A 61 -3.75 4.94 5.88
N THR A 62 -4.77 5.24 6.68
CA THR A 62 -5.73 6.31 6.41
C THR A 62 -5.73 7.32 7.56
N ILE A 63 -5.64 8.62 7.24
CA ILE A 63 -5.83 9.72 8.19
C ILE A 63 -6.90 10.64 7.60
N SER A 64 -8.02 10.79 8.32
CA SER A 64 -9.22 11.47 7.81
C SER A 64 -9.61 10.93 6.43
N GLU A 65 -9.70 11.77 5.40
CA GLU A 65 -10.09 11.37 4.04
C GLU A 65 -8.89 11.10 3.11
N LYS A 66 -7.68 10.93 3.65
CA LYS A 66 -6.46 10.68 2.88
C LYS A 66 -5.97 9.25 3.08
N ILE A 67 -5.62 8.60 1.98
CA ILE A 67 -4.96 7.29 1.94
C ILE A 67 -3.47 7.53 1.68
N TYR A 68 -2.61 7.07 2.58
CA TYR A 68 -1.16 7.15 2.42
C TYR A 68 -0.62 5.78 2.07
N VAL A 69 -0.12 5.62 0.85
CA VAL A 69 0.57 4.42 0.39
C VAL A 69 2.06 4.63 0.61
N VAL A 70 2.63 3.88 1.54
CA VAL A 70 3.94 4.20 2.15
C VAL A 70 5.03 3.19 1.87
N ASP A 71 4.67 1.98 1.45
CA ASP A 71 5.65 0.96 1.06
C ASP A 71 4.98 -0.05 0.12
N ALA A 72 5.78 -0.70 -0.71
CA ALA A 72 5.31 -1.73 -1.64
C ALA A 72 6.42 -2.76 -1.86
N PHE A 73 6.05 -4.04 -1.88
CA PHE A 73 7.01 -5.11 -2.10
C PHE A 73 6.39 -6.34 -2.72
N LYS A 74 7.23 -7.14 -3.39
CA LYS A 74 6.90 -8.50 -3.81
C LYS A 74 7.02 -9.45 -2.62
N LYS A 75 5.97 -10.20 -2.32
CA LYS A 75 5.95 -11.18 -1.23
C LYS A 75 7.03 -12.24 -1.44
N GLN A 76 7.93 -12.37 -0.48
CA GLN A 76 9.01 -13.37 -0.45
C GLN A 76 8.83 -14.42 0.65
N SER A 77 8.05 -14.13 1.68
CA SER A 77 7.83 -15.02 2.82
C SER A 77 6.36 -15.02 3.23
N GLN A 78 5.97 -15.88 4.17
CA GLN A 78 4.56 -16.00 4.59
C GLN A 78 4.00 -14.71 5.23
N LYS A 79 4.82 -13.98 5.99
CA LYS A 79 4.43 -12.80 6.77
C LYS A 79 5.10 -11.53 6.23
N THR A 80 4.42 -10.39 6.40
CA THR A 80 4.99 -9.08 6.07
C THR A 80 6.21 -8.80 6.96
N PRO A 81 7.38 -8.45 6.37
CA PRO A 81 8.59 -8.21 7.15
C PRO A 81 8.39 -7.13 8.22
N LYS A 82 8.87 -7.40 9.44
CA LYS A 82 8.73 -6.49 10.59
C LYS A 82 9.23 -5.07 10.29
N ARG A 83 10.36 -4.95 9.58
CA ARG A 83 10.97 -3.67 9.19
C ARG A 83 10.02 -2.76 8.39
N ILE A 84 9.17 -3.35 7.54
CA ILE A 84 8.22 -2.62 6.70
C ILE A 84 7.09 -2.05 7.58
N ILE A 85 6.59 -2.85 8.52
CA ILE A 85 5.57 -2.43 9.49
C ILE A 85 6.12 -1.30 10.36
N GLU A 86 7.33 -1.45 10.89
CA GLU A 86 7.97 -0.44 11.74
C GLU A 86 8.21 0.88 10.99
N ARG A 87 8.63 0.83 9.71
CA ARG A 87 8.76 2.02 8.86
C ARG A 87 7.41 2.70 8.66
N ALA A 88 6.37 1.94 8.29
CA ALA A 88 5.03 2.48 8.10
C ALA A 88 4.47 3.12 9.38
N GLU A 89 4.72 2.52 10.55
CA GLU A 89 4.37 3.10 11.86
C GLU A 89 5.12 4.42 12.13
N LYS A 90 6.41 4.50 11.80
CA LYS A 90 7.19 5.75 11.94
C LYS A 90 6.63 6.86 11.04
N ILE A 91 6.34 6.55 9.77
CA ILE A 91 5.75 7.50 8.82
C ILE A 91 4.39 7.98 9.32
N TYR A 92 3.53 7.07 9.78
CA TYR A 92 2.23 7.42 10.36
C TYR A 92 2.36 8.40 11.54
N LYS A 93 3.31 8.14 12.45
CA LYS A 93 3.57 9.02 13.60
C LYS A 93 4.12 10.39 13.24
N ASN A 94 4.84 10.50 12.12
CA ASN A 94 5.40 11.78 11.67
C ASN A 94 4.36 12.65 10.94
N ILE A 95 3.33 12.03 10.36
CA ILE A 95 2.27 12.74 9.62
C ILE A 95 1.08 13.09 10.53
N LYS A 96 0.80 12.26 11.54
CA LYS A 96 -0.27 12.49 12.53
C LYS A 96 0.12 13.56 13.54
#